data_AF-A0A0W1F1R7-F1
#
_entry.id   AF-A0A0W1F1R7-F1
#
_cell.length_a   1.000
_cell.length_b   1.000
_cell.length_c   1.000
_cell.angle_alpha   90.00
_cell.angle_beta   90.00
_cell.angle_gamma   90.00
#
_symmetry.space_group_name_H-M   'P 1'
#
loop_
_entity.id
_entity.type
_entity.pdbx_description
1 polymer ?
#
loop_
_entity_poly.entity_id
_entity_poly.type
_entity_poly.pdbx_seq_one_letter_code
_entity_poly.pdbx_strand_id
1 'polypeptide(L)'
;MAMRKVKIGVPLVGLAAVAAAAFAAGTWGGGGSGGQQGGPVLLSGSGGTMSLLSGGPCDATLGTNSPLACQLTSTLSGTVTWSFVANAPIGMGIQPKSGQVRWTPAAGQARTQPYVVTAQASNGSQTENIDLTVTVNAGAADPAGIYVATNGNDGSGAGTAANPYKTLKKAVAVIGTSAGGSARTIYVRGGEYKNKEFGDPWTARSESSLVRIKDKDGTSTLPYTLRPFGNEYAKLSSDVTAISIQDSDYWTIQGLEIMGGAQAIDTNVSMALWWTEGEDAKRITAGGIQNNGSDHLTIRDNIVHDFPHGGINNRDMEFLTVENNIVYNNAWWTISGTNGISSVSMFTTTGNENLETVNIKGNLVFGNQSLIISHVFAKNNVKLEVDEGAGILLQNEGVTDVTPGSFDNKIRVEDNILAYNGKSGVGLNGIDEVTINRNSFYRNARVVANGGDIAARASVFGAVTNNLFDPRSDRWTIRSFNNNFTNVGANATTGTAQDNFSASGLESMMVLSSIFADAANGDFAPAGSTPDWMGASETVRDAIAAKLAEYGIVIASPTQTVDIAAMKLRIFQDWPVYYSVARNGQGVIKLDANGNPLPFILHDPVTDRDWTYAERCDYPGMTCS
;
A
#
# COMPACT_ATOMS: atom_id res chain seq x y z
N MET A 1 -41.36 4.04 -42.22
CA MET A 1 -42.35 5.04 -42.67
C MET A 1 -41.91 6.39 -42.13
N ALA A 2 -41.73 7.35 -43.06
CA ALA A 2 -41.62 8.80 -42.87
C ALA A 2 -40.59 9.39 -41.89
N MET A 3 -39.55 9.98 -42.49
CA MET A 3 -38.82 11.15 -41.99
C MET A 3 -39.75 12.28 -41.52
N ARG A 4 -39.31 13.09 -40.56
CA ARG A 4 -39.37 14.56 -40.71
C ARG A 4 -38.30 15.28 -39.89
N LYS A 5 -37.30 15.79 -40.61
CA LYS A 5 -36.43 16.92 -40.27
C LYS A 5 -37.24 18.21 -40.20
N VAL A 6 -36.81 19.20 -39.40
CA VAL A 6 -36.68 20.67 -39.72
C VAL A 6 -35.89 21.30 -38.54
N LYS A 7 -34.59 21.61 -38.71
CA LYS A 7 -33.91 22.90 -39.04
C LYS A 7 -33.85 23.93 -37.89
N ILE A 8 -32.66 24.17 -37.30
CA ILE A 8 -31.53 25.10 -37.64
C ILE A 8 -31.66 26.45 -36.92
N GLY A 9 -30.61 26.81 -36.17
CA GLY A 9 -30.30 28.19 -35.74
C GLY A 9 -29.25 28.26 -34.63
N VAL A 10 -27.96 28.31 -34.98
CA VAL A 10 -26.79 28.69 -34.15
C VAL A 10 -26.13 29.83 -34.96
N PRO A 11 -25.62 30.96 -34.40
CA PRO A 11 -24.46 31.01 -33.49
C PRO A 11 -24.52 32.15 -32.44
N LEU A 12 -23.59 32.41 -31.50
CA LEU A 12 -22.14 32.56 -31.61
C LEU A 12 -21.55 32.75 -30.18
N VAL A 13 -20.48 32.00 -29.86
CA VAL A 13 -19.21 32.38 -29.20
C VAL A 13 -19.20 33.30 -27.96
N GLY A 14 -18.50 32.85 -26.90
CA GLY A 14 -17.63 33.74 -26.13
C GLY A 14 -17.45 33.46 -24.63
N LEU A 15 -16.34 32.78 -24.31
CA LEU A 15 -15.49 32.90 -23.12
C LEU A 15 -16.08 32.89 -21.68
N ALA A 16 -15.71 31.80 -20.99
CA ALA A 16 -14.86 31.74 -19.79
C ALA A 16 -15.38 32.14 -18.39
N ALA A 17 -15.06 31.21 -17.47
CA ALA A 17 -14.73 31.35 -16.04
C ALA A 17 -15.85 31.48 -15.01
N VAL A 18 -16.08 30.39 -14.26
CA VAL A 18 -16.65 30.35 -12.89
C VAL A 18 -16.11 29.05 -12.25
N ALA A 19 -15.14 29.03 -11.33
CA ALA A 19 -15.12 29.53 -9.94
C ALA A 19 -16.18 28.89 -9.04
N ALA A 20 -15.71 28.11 -8.06
CA ALA A 20 -16.42 27.43 -6.99
C ALA A 20 -17.75 28.07 -6.52
N ALA A 21 -18.80 27.24 -6.41
CA ALA A 21 -20.01 27.58 -5.67
C ALA A 21 -20.26 26.53 -4.58
N ALA A 22 -20.14 26.98 -3.33
CA ALA A 22 -20.56 26.27 -2.14
C ALA A 22 -22.09 26.17 -2.08
N PHE A 23 -22.57 25.04 -1.53
CA PHE A 23 -23.95 24.75 -1.23
C PHE A 23 -24.58 25.82 -0.31
N ALA A 24 -25.70 26.40 -0.74
CA ALA A 24 -26.65 27.09 0.13
C ALA A 24 -27.99 26.35 0.08
N ALA A 25 -28.45 25.94 1.26
CA ALA A 25 -29.71 25.26 1.49
C ALA A 25 -30.91 26.17 1.19
N GLY A 26 -32.01 25.53 0.80
CA GLY A 26 -33.14 26.15 0.12
C GLY A 26 -34.06 27.00 0.98
N THR A 27 -34.69 27.96 0.32
CA THR A 27 -35.87 28.68 0.79
C THR A 27 -37.12 28.17 0.09
N TRP A 28 -38.12 27.77 0.85
CA TRP A 28 -39.53 27.78 0.45
C TRP A 28 -40.22 28.88 1.26
N GLY A 29 -40.91 29.78 0.55
CA GLY A 29 -41.64 30.91 1.13
C GLY A 29 -43.13 30.86 0.82
N GLY A 30 -43.92 31.40 1.74
CA GLY A 30 -45.34 31.73 1.62
C GLY A 30 -46.08 31.35 2.90
N GLY A 31 -46.73 32.22 3.67
CA GLY A 31 -47.01 33.65 3.61
C GLY A 31 -48.12 33.92 4.65
N GLY A 32 -48.15 35.09 5.29
CA GLY A 32 -49.32 35.49 6.09
C GLY A 32 -49.07 36.35 7.34
N SER A 33 -49.01 37.67 7.12
CA SER A 33 -49.55 38.76 7.96
C SER A 33 -49.26 38.88 9.47
N GLY A 34 -48.64 40.01 9.84
CA GLY A 34 -49.23 40.93 10.83
C GLY A 34 -48.34 41.41 11.99
N GLY A 35 -47.90 42.68 11.93
CA GLY A 35 -47.78 43.57 13.11
C GLY A 35 -46.40 43.83 13.74
N GLN A 36 -45.91 45.07 13.56
CA GLN A 36 -45.29 46.01 14.54
C GLN A 36 -44.23 45.47 15.56
N GLN A 37 -43.05 46.05 15.82
CA GLN A 37 -42.50 47.41 15.73
C GLN A 37 -40.95 47.36 15.65
N GLY A 38 -40.33 48.47 15.23
CA GLY A 38 -38.99 48.86 15.69
C GLY A 38 -37.89 48.97 14.63
N GLY A 39 -37.87 50.09 13.90
CA GLY A 39 -36.69 50.58 13.17
C GLY A 39 -35.66 51.27 14.09
N PRO A 40 -34.50 51.73 13.54
CA PRO A 40 -33.18 51.49 14.13
C PRO A 40 -32.56 52.72 14.81
N VAL A 41 -31.68 52.50 15.81
CA VAL A 41 -30.68 53.49 16.24
C VAL A 41 -29.39 52.79 16.70
N LEU A 42 -28.27 53.20 16.10
CA LEU A 42 -26.89 52.98 16.54
C LEU A 42 -26.64 53.63 17.91
N LEU A 43 -26.09 52.87 18.88
CA LEU A 43 -25.39 53.43 20.02
C LEU A 43 -24.11 52.65 20.31
N SER A 44 -23.00 53.37 20.20
CA SER A 44 -21.70 53.07 20.80
C SER A 44 -21.85 52.82 22.31
N GLY A 45 -21.31 51.70 22.79
CA GLY A 45 -21.29 51.34 24.20
C GLY A 45 -20.03 50.54 24.54
N SER A 46 -19.13 51.19 25.27
CA SER A 46 -17.93 50.67 25.91
C SER A 46 -18.20 49.53 26.89
N GLY A 47 -17.22 48.64 27.04
CA GLY A 47 -17.03 47.86 28.27
C GLY A 47 -17.82 46.57 28.35
N GLY A 48 -17.52 45.61 27.47
CA GLY A 48 -17.81 44.20 27.67
C GLY A 48 -16.57 43.43 27.26
N THR A 49 -15.88 42.84 28.23
CA THR A 49 -14.78 41.90 27.98
C THR A 49 -15.28 40.80 27.05
N MET A 50 -14.86 40.85 25.79
CA MET A 50 -14.82 39.64 24.97
C MET A 50 -13.90 38.69 25.74
N SER A 51 -14.50 37.71 26.41
CA SER A 51 -13.78 36.50 26.76
C SER A 51 -13.40 35.86 25.43
N LEU A 52 -12.20 36.19 24.93
CA LEU A 52 -11.44 35.26 24.13
C LEU A 52 -11.49 33.96 24.93
N LEU A 53 -12.19 32.93 24.43
CA LEU A 53 -11.87 31.57 24.84
C LEU A 53 -10.40 31.41 24.43
N SER A 54 -9.51 31.64 25.38
CA SER A 54 -8.08 31.44 25.25
C SER A 54 -7.88 29.93 25.19
N GLY A 55 -8.03 29.39 24.00
CA GLY A 55 -7.70 28.02 23.66
C GLY A 55 -7.18 28.02 22.24
N GLY A 56 -5.93 27.62 22.03
CA GLY A 56 -5.47 27.25 20.69
C GLY A 56 -6.39 26.17 20.09
N PRO A 57 -6.39 25.96 18.76
CA PRO A 57 -7.32 25.04 18.07
C PRO A 57 -7.24 23.57 18.53
N CYS A 58 -6.24 23.23 19.34
CA CYS A 58 -5.98 21.91 19.89
C CYS A 58 -5.92 21.87 21.43
N ASP A 59 -6.28 22.95 22.11
CA ASP A 59 -6.31 22.99 23.56
C ASP A 59 -7.43 22.08 24.08
N ALA A 60 -7.07 21.15 24.96
CA ALA A 60 -7.97 20.07 25.36
C ALA A 60 -7.79 19.71 26.83
N THR A 61 -8.87 19.21 27.43
CA THR A 61 -8.83 18.49 28.70
C THR A 61 -9.36 17.09 28.45
N LEU A 62 -8.56 16.06 28.73
CA LEU A 62 -8.93 14.67 28.54
C LEU A 62 -8.49 13.78 29.70
N GLY A 63 -9.13 12.62 29.86
CA GLY A 63 -8.67 11.56 30.74
C GLY A 63 -7.62 10.69 30.06
N THR A 64 -6.78 10.01 30.84
CA THR A 64 -5.90 8.95 30.30
C THR A 64 -6.70 7.91 29.52
N ASN A 65 -6.08 7.36 28.48
CA ASN A 65 -6.66 6.44 27.51
C ASN A 65 -7.82 7.01 26.66
N SER A 66 -8.05 8.33 26.69
CA SER A 66 -8.95 9.00 25.75
C SER A 66 -8.16 9.61 24.58
N PRO A 67 -8.56 9.42 23.32
CA PRO A 67 -7.81 9.95 22.18
C PRO A 67 -8.03 11.46 22.01
N LEU A 68 -6.93 12.17 21.75
CA LEU A 68 -6.90 13.50 21.17
C LEU A 68 -6.68 13.38 19.67
N ALA A 69 -7.48 14.08 18.88
CA ALA A 69 -7.25 14.31 17.46
C ALA A 69 -7.67 15.74 17.12
N CYS A 70 -6.76 16.52 16.55
CA CYS A 70 -7.05 17.90 16.14
C CYS A 70 -6.18 18.31 14.95
N GLN A 71 -6.65 19.29 14.18
CA GLN A 71 -6.01 19.74 12.96
C GLN A 71 -5.41 21.14 13.18
N LEU A 72 -4.11 21.28 13.01
CA LEU A 72 -3.47 22.60 13.02
C LEU A 72 -3.62 23.29 11.67
N THR A 73 -3.67 24.62 11.67
CA THR A 73 -3.70 25.45 10.46
C THR A 73 -2.57 26.46 10.51
N SER A 74 -2.05 26.83 9.35
CA SER A 74 -1.01 27.83 9.21
C SER A 74 -1.43 28.89 8.21
N THR A 75 -0.92 30.10 8.40
CA THR A 75 -1.10 31.23 7.49
C THR A 75 -0.04 31.29 6.40
N LEU A 76 0.97 30.41 6.45
CA LEU A 76 2.04 30.34 5.47
C LEU A 76 1.51 29.91 4.10
N SER A 77 1.95 30.62 3.06
CA SER A 77 1.65 30.24 1.67
C SER A 77 2.54 29.10 1.18
N GLY A 78 2.01 28.30 0.26
CA GLY A 78 2.75 27.21 -0.38
C GLY A 78 2.67 25.90 0.40
N THR A 79 3.57 24.96 0.10
CA THR A 79 3.66 23.68 0.81
C THR A 79 4.20 23.89 2.21
N VAL A 80 3.41 23.51 3.22
CA VAL A 80 3.78 23.60 4.63
C VAL A 80 4.18 22.23 5.16
N THR A 81 5.26 22.18 5.92
CA THR A 81 5.69 21.02 6.70
C THR A 81 5.53 21.31 8.19
N TRP A 82 4.97 20.34 8.92
CA TRP A 82 4.68 20.40 10.34
C TRP A 82 5.64 19.55 11.17
N SER A 83 6.01 20.04 12.34
CA SER A 83 6.81 19.29 13.32
C SER A 83 6.54 19.79 14.74
N PHE A 84 6.87 18.99 15.75
CA PHE A 84 6.99 19.48 17.12
C PHE A 84 8.41 19.97 17.37
N VAL A 85 8.54 21.19 17.91
CA VAL A 85 9.83 21.82 18.22
C VAL A 85 10.14 21.85 19.71
N ALA A 86 9.13 21.68 20.57
CA ALA A 86 9.33 21.57 22.02
C ALA A 86 8.25 20.75 22.72
N ASN A 87 8.67 20.04 23.78
CA ASN A 87 7.81 19.49 24.85
C ASN A 87 6.72 18.48 24.46
N ALA A 88 6.74 17.92 23.24
CA ALA A 88 5.81 16.86 22.87
C ALA A 88 5.97 15.63 23.79
N PRO A 89 4.91 15.18 24.49
CA PRO A 89 4.99 13.98 25.31
C PRO A 89 5.10 12.71 24.46
N ILE A 90 5.58 11.63 25.07
CA ILE A 90 5.68 10.31 24.42
C ILE A 90 4.31 9.92 23.85
N GLY A 91 4.32 9.46 22.60
CA GLY A 91 3.15 9.03 21.86
C GLY A 91 2.39 10.13 21.13
N MET A 92 2.60 11.41 21.47
CA MET A 92 1.99 12.53 20.75
C MET A 92 2.69 12.72 19.42
N GLY A 93 1.94 12.65 18.33
CA GLY A 93 2.45 12.75 16.97
C GLY A 93 1.73 13.82 16.17
N ILE A 94 2.42 14.35 15.17
CA ILE A 94 1.88 15.28 14.17
C ILE A 94 2.23 14.77 12.78
N GLN A 95 1.25 14.75 11.88
CA GLN A 95 1.48 14.41 10.49
C GLN A 95 2.17 15.58 9.77
N PRO A 96 3.34 15.35 9.15
CA PRO A 96 4.17 16.44 8.66
C PRO A 96 3.53 17.21 7.49
N LYS A 97 2.64 16.60 6.70
CA LYS A 97 2.03 17.25 5.54
C LYS A 97 0.70 17.91 5.83
N SER A 98 -0.11 17.31 6.71
CA SER A 98 -1.45 17.83 7.03
C SER A 98 -1.42 18.75 8.24
N GLY A 99 -0.56 18.51 9.23
CA GLY A 99 -0.66 19.16 10.54
C GLY A 99 -1.67 18.50 11.49
N GLN A 100 -2.19 17.32 11.13
CA GLN A 100 -3.05 16.53 12.00
C GLN A 100 -2.25 16.04 13.21
N VAL A 101 -2.70 16.40 14.40
CA VAL A 101 -2.14 15.94 15.68
C VAL A 101 -2.99 14.79 16.21
N ARG A 102 -2.32 13.76 16.74
CA ARG A 102 -2.95 12.65 17.46
C ARG A 102 -2.16 12.25 18.69
N TRP A 103 -2.89 11.86 19.74
CA TRP A 103 -2.29 11.35 20.97
C TRP A 103 -3.29 10.57 21.81
N THR A 104 -2.85 9.50 22.46
CA THR A 104 -3.62 8.84 23.51
C THR A 104 -2.73 8.72 24.76
N PRO A 105 -2.89 9.59 25.78
CA PRO A 105 -2.03 9.54 26.97
C PRO A 105 -2.24 8.23 27.75
N ALA A 106 -1.14 7.54 28.04
CA ALA A 106 -1.13 6.40 28.96
C ALA A 106 -1.41 6.86 30.41
N ALA A 107 -1.75 5.92 31.30
CA ALA A 107 -2.13 6.20 32.68
C ALA A 107 -1.06 7.01 33.44
N GLY A 108 0.22 6.71 33.20
CA GLY A 108 1.36 7.42 33.79
C GLY A 108 1.57 8.87 33.29
N GLN A 109 0.78 9.32 32.30
CA GLN A 109 0.87 10.67 31.73
C GLN A 109 -0.17 11.63 32.33
N ALA A 110 -1.03 11.19 33.25
CA ALA A 110 -1.85 12.08 34.07
C ALA A 110 -0.97 12.93 35.00
N ARG A 111 -1.19 14.25 35.02
CA ARG A 111 -0.46 15.18 35.90
C ARG A 111 -1.27 16.45 36.15
N THR A 112 -0.94 17.16 37.21
CA THR A 112 -1.65 18.39 37.63
C THR A 112 -1.40 19.57 36.70
N GLN A 113 -0.19 19.69 36.14
CA GLN A 113 0.17 20.76 35.21
C GLN A 113 -0.13 20.35 33.77
N PRO A 114 -0.66 21.23 32.91
CA PRO A 114 -0.89 20.89 31.51
C PRO A 114 0.43 20.62 30.77
N TYR A 115 0.33 19.87 29.67
CA TYR A 115 1.37 19.80 28.65
C TYR A 115 1.26 21.05 27.78
N VAL A 116 2.36 21.80 27.66
CA VAL A 116 2.47 22.93 26.72
C VAL A 116 3.43 22.50 25.63
N VAL A 117 2.88 22.19 24.46
CA VAL A 117 3.59 21.63 23.31
C VAL A 117 3.67 22.68 22.21
N THR A 118 4.87 22.92 21.68
CA THR A 118 5.05 23.87 20.58
C THR A 118 5.20 23.12 19.27
N ALA A 119 4.25 23.30 18.37
CA ALA A 119 4.32 22.88 16.98
C ALA A 119 4.87 24.01 16.10
N GLN A 120 5.51 23.65 15.00
CA GLN A 120 6.01 24.59 13.99
C GLN A 120 5.51 24.18 12.60
N ALA A 121 4.93 25.15 11.89
CA ALA A 121 4.74 25.12 10.45
C ALA A 121 5.93 25.78 9.75
N SER A 122 6.39 25.21 8.65
CA SER A 122 7.47 25.76 7.82
C SER A 122 7.15 25.61 6.33
N ASN A 123 7.37 26.65 5.53
CA ASN A 123 7.35 26.57 4.06
C ASN A 123 8.76 26.62 3.45
N GLY A 124 9.79 26.37 4.26
CA GLY A 124 11.20 26.44 3.87
C GLY A 124 11.80 27.85 3.89
N SER A 125 10.98 28.90 3.85
CA SER A 125 11.44 30.30 3.94
C SER A 125 10.99 31.00 5.22
N GLN A 126 9.83 30.62 5.75
CA GLN A 126 9.20 31.20 6.92
C GLN A 126 8.75 30.08 7.86
N THR A 127 8.65 30.43 9.14
CA THR A 127 8.13 29.54 10.19
C THR A 127 7.05 30.24 11.00
N GLU A 128 6.08 29.46 11.46
CA GLU A 128 5.02 29.86 12.37
C GLU A 128 4.97 28.85 13.53
N ASN A 129 5.07 29.33 14.77
CA ASN A 129 4.98 28.48 15.96
C ASN A 129 3.58 28.58 16.55
N ILE A 130 3.04 27.44 16.97
CA ILE A 130 1.71 27.30 17.56
C ILE A 130 1.86 26.50 18.84
N ASP A 131 1.41 27.07 19.96
CA ASP A 131 1.39 26.39 21.24
C ASP A 131 0.04 25.69 21.47
N LEU A 132 0.12 24.46 21.97
CA LEU A 132 -1.02 23.63 22.34
C LEU A 132 -0.94 23.35 23.84
N THR A 133 -2.04 23.58 24.55
CA THR A 133 -2.17 23.32 25.99
C THR A 133 -3.12 22.15 26.23
N VAL A 134 -2.58 21.00 26.66
CA VAL A 134 -3.36 19.78 26.92
C VAL A 134 -3.31 19.40 28.40
N THR A 135 -4.47 19.42 29.07
CA THR A 135 -4.62 18.95 30.45
C THR A 135 -5.00 17.46 30.44
N VAL A 136 -4.24 16.64 31.17
CA VAL A 136 -4.48 15.19 31.26
C VAL A 136 -4.82 14.79 32.69
N ASN A 137 -6.08 14.44 32.91
CA ASN A 137 -6.57 13.91 34.17
C ASN A 137 -6.45 12.38 34.20
N ALA A 138 -6.45 11.80 35.40
CA ALA A 138 -6.59 10.35 35.53
C ALA A 138 -7.92 9.90 34.92
N GLY A 139 -7.87 8.92 34.02
CA GLY A 139 -9.02 8.36 33.30
C GLY A 139 -9.03 6.84 33.39
N ALA A 140 -9.21 6.17 32.25
CA ALA A 140 -9.17 4.70 32.21
C ALA A 140 -7.74 4.19 32.41
N ALA A 141 -7.64 2.96 32.94
CA ALA A 141 -6.39 2.23 33.08
C ALA A 141 -5.85 1.80 31.71
N ASP A 142 -4.53 1.62 31.62
CA ASP A 142 -3.89 1.14 30.40
C ASP A 142 -4.37 -0.29 30.06
N PRO A 143 -4.81 -0.55 28.82
CA PRO A 143 -5.17 -1.87 28.36
C PRO A 143 -4.06 -2.90 28.61
N ALA A 144 -4.43 -4.13 28.96
CA ALA A 144 -3.48 -5.22 29.09
C ALA A 144 -2.80 -5.50 27.74
N GLY A 145 -1.47 -5.52 27.73
CA GLY A 145 -0.67 -5.72 26.52
C GLY A 145 0.81 -5.48 26.77
N ILE A 146 1.63 -5.69 25.74
CA ILE A 146 3.05 -5.37 25.74
C ILE A 146 3.23 -4.01 25.07
N TYR A 147 3.87 -3.08 25.75
CA TYR A 147 4.09 -1.73 25.26
C TYR A 147 5.50 -1.56 24.73
N VAL A 148 5.59 -0.95 23.54
CA VAL A 148 6.84 -0.56 22.90
C VAL A 148 6.82 0.96 22.72
N ALA A 149 7.88 1.64 23.11
CA ALA A 149 8.00 3.09 22.99
C ALA A 149 9.39 3.51 22.53
N THR A 150 9.47 4.64 21.83
CA THR A 150 10.74 5.23 21.37
C THR A 150 11.67 5.61 22.51
N ASN A 151 11.20 5.75 23.75
CA ASN A 151 12.02 5.97 24.94
C ASN A 151 12.13 4.73 25.86
N GLY A 152 11.65 3.58 25.42
CA GLY A 152 11.69 2.34 26.18
C GLY A 152 13.11 1.75 26.31
N ASN A 153 13.21 0.60 26.97
CA ASN A 153 14.47 -0.11 27.17
C ASN A 153 14.28 -1.63 27.08
N ASP A 154 15.07 -2.34 26.28
CA ASP A 154 14.91 -3.80 26.11
C ASP A 154 15.56 -4.64 27.22
N GLY A 155 16.49 -4.05 27.97
CA GLY A 155 17.20 -4.70 29.08
C GLY A 155 16.51 -4.50 30.42
N SER A 156 16.02 -3.28 30.70
CA SER A 156 15.34 -2.94 31.97
C SER A 156 13.83 -2.74 31.83
N GLY A 157 13.30 -2.71 30.60
CA GLY A 157 11.87 -2.61 30.36
C GLY A 157 11.11 -3.83 30.86
N ALA A 158 9.87 -3.63 31.26
CA ALA A 158 8.95 -4.68 31.68
C ALA A 158 7.82 -4.92 30.67
N GLY A 159 7.81 -4.18 29.55
CA GLY A 159 6.73 -4.24 28.56
C GLY A 159 5.41 -3.64 29.04
N THR A 160 5.41 -2.90 30.17
CA THR A 160 4.22 -2.18 30.64
C THR A 160 4.18 -0.77 30.06
N ALA A 161 3.02 -0.11 30.06
CA ALA A 161 2.91 1.26 29.57
C ALA A 161 3.85 2.25 30.30
N ALA A 162 4.10 2.02 31.59
CA ALA A 162 5.01 2.82 32.41
C ALA A 162 6.50 2.47 32.22
N ASN A 163 6.81 1.23 31.84
CA ASN A 163 8.19 0.77 31.60
C ASN A 163 8.24 -0.07 30.31
N PRO A 164 8.07 0.57 29.13
CA PRO A 164 7.92 -0.12 27.86
C PRO A 164 9.25 -0.68 27.35
N TYR A 165 9.17 -1.68 26.47
CA TYR A 165 10.32 -2.10 25.68
C TYR A 165 10.69 -1.04 24.64
N LYS A 166 11.94 -1.07 24.17
CA LYS A 166 12.44 -0.17 23.13
C LYS A 166 12.08 -0.67 21.74
N THR A 167 12.15 -1.99 21.51
CA THR A 167 12.01 -2.57 20.18
C THR A 167 10.82 -3.53 20.06
N LEU A 168 10.26 -3.59 18.85
CA LEU A 168 9.28 -4.61 18.48
C LEU A 168 9.87 -6.02 18.60
N LYS A 169 11.16 -6.19 18.30
CA LYS A 169 11.87 -7.48 18.43
C LYS A 169 11.77 -8.02 19.85
N LYS A 170 12.00 -7.18 20.86
CA LYS A 170 11.87 -7.57 22.26
C LYS A 170 10.42 -7.92 22.62
N ALA A 171 9.46 -7.12 22.19
CA ALA A 171 8.04 -7.39 22.44
C ALA A 171 7.56 -8.72 21.84
N VAL A 172 7.92 -8.99 20.58
CA VAL A 172 7.60 -10.26 19.91
C VAL A 172 8.31 -11.45 20.55
N ALA A 173 9.55 -11.28 21.01
CA ALA A 173 10.27 -12.36 21.68
C ALA A 173 9.52 -12.85 22.94
N VAL A 174 8.93 -11.92 23.71
CA VAL A 174 8.29 -12.25 24.99
C VAL A 174 6.78 -12.51 24.90
N ILE A 175 6.10 -12.15 23.81
CA ILE A 175 4.67 -12.43 23.67
C ILE A 175 4.40 -13.95 23.72
N GLY A 176 3.31 -14.32 24.40
CA GLY A 176 2.94 -15.72 24.61
C GLY A 176 3.82 -16.48 25.61
N THR A 177 4.82 -15.83 26.21
CA THR A 177 5.68 -16.43 27.24
C THR A 177 5.27 -15.95 28.64
N SER A 178 5.77 -16.61 29.69
CA SER A 178 5.57 -16.13 31.07
C SER A 178 6.06 -14.68 31.27
N ALA A 179 7.13 -14.28 30.57
CA ALA A 179 7.66 -12.91 30.61
C ALA A 179 6.75 -11.89 29.91
N GLY A 180 5.90 -12.32 28.98
CA GLY A 180 4.83 -11.50 28.38
C GLY A 180 3.48 -11.61 29.10
N GLY A 181 3.37 -12.49 30.11
CA GLY A 181 2.13 -12.78 30.80
C GLY A 181 1.02 -13.27 29.84
N SER A 182 -0.23 -12.90 30.13
CA SER A 182 -1.40 -13.20 29.29
C SER A 182 -1.59 -12.20 28.14
N ALA A 183 -0.59 -11.38 27.82
CA ALA A 183 -0.71 -10.34 26.81
C ALA A 183 -0.93 -10.93 25.41
N ARG A 184 -1.95 -10.40 24.71
CA ARG A 184 -2.27 -10.76 23.33
C ARG A 184 -2.02 -9.62 22.34
N THR A 185 -1.83 -8.40 22.82
CA THR A 185 -1.61 -7.23 21.98
C THR A 185 -0.26 -6.60 22.28
N ILE A 186 0.48 -6.27 21.22
CA ILE A 186 1.63 -5.37 21.25
C ILE A 186 1.12 -3.98 20.87
N TYR A 187 1.18 -3.05 21.82
CA TYR A 187 0.87 -1.65 21.64
C TYR A 187 2.14 -0.86 21.32
N VAL A 188 2.18 -0.29 20.13
CA VAL A 188 3.27 0.57 19.67
C VAL A 188 2.91 2.01 19.98
N ARG A 189 3.66 2.66 20.87
CA ARG A 189 3.48 4.09 21.15
C ARG A 189 3.88 4.92 19.94
N GLY A 190 3.28 6.09 19.79
CA GLY A 190 3.54 7.01 18.71
C GLY A 190 5.03 7.37 18.60
N GLY A 191 5.54 7.36 17.37
CA GLY A 191 6.94 7.60 17.04
C GLY A 191 7.42 6.81 15.83
N GLU A 192 8.67 7.04 15.45
CA GLU A 192 9.35 6.33 14.37
C GLU A 192 10.28 5.24 14.92
N TYR A 193 10.16 4.03 14.40
CA TYR A 193 10.95 2.86 14.76
C TYR A 193 11.74 2.40 13.55
N LYS A 194 13.04 2.14 13.76
CA LYS A 194 13.99 1.78 12.71
C LYS A 194 14.66 0.45 13.02
N ASN A 195 15.03 -0.29 11.98
CA ASN A 195 16.01 -1.36 12.12
C ASN A 195 17.36 -0.76 12.58
N LYS A 196 18.18 -1.53 13.30
CA LYS A 196 19.36 -1.04 14.02
C LYS A 196 20.33 -0.26 13.13
N GLU A 197 20.48 -0.71 11.89
CA GLU A 197 21.48 -0.22 10.94
C GLU A 197 20.84 0.72 9.89
N PHE A 198 19.58 1.14 10.07
CA PHE A 198 18.86 1.94 9.09
C PHE A 198 19.67 3.16 8.61
N GLY A 199 19.88 3.26 7.30
CA GLY A 199 20.64 4.34 6.67
C GLY A 199 22.17 4.19 6.70
N ASP A 200 22.73 3.22 7.45
CA ASP A 200 24.17 2.93 7.38
C ASP A 200 24.51 2.31 6.01
N PRO A 201 25.79 2.34 5.58
CA PRO A 201 26.23 1.66 4.36
C PRO A 201 25.84 0.17 4.33
N TRP A 202 25.57 -0.34 3.13
CA TRP A 202 25.19 -1.74 2.87
C TRP A 202 26.40 -2.69 2.91
N THR A 203 27.17 -2.67 3.99
CA THR A 203 28.34 -3.51 4.21
C THR A 203 28.22 -4.18 5.57
N ALA A 204 28.32 -5.52 5.63
CA ALA A 204 28.30 -6.31 6.87
C ALA A 204 27.05 -6.08 7.75
N ARG A 205 25.87 -6.01 7.13
CA ARG A 205 24.57 -5.87 7.81
C ARG A 205 24.23 -7.13 8.62
N SER A 206 23.70 -6.94 9.82
CA SER A 206 23.33 -8.04 10.72
C SER A 206 21.82 -8.29 10.77
N GLU A 207 20.99 -7.33 10.39
CA GLU A 207 19.54 -7.46 10.44
C GLU A 207 18.95 -7.89 9.10
N SER A 208 18.08 -8.91 9.12
CA SER A 208 17.29 -9.30 7.95
C SER A 208 15.89 -8.67 7.94
N SER A 209 15.42 -8.23 9.11
CA SER A 209 14.14 -7.55 9.25
C SER A 209 14.11 -6.61 10.47
N LEU A 210 13.23 -5.61 10.42
CA LEU A 210 12.96 -4.72 11.57
C LEU A 210 12.24 -5.49 12.68
N VAL A 211 11.30 -6.37 12.34
CA VAL A 211 10.73 -7.35 13.27
C VAL A 211 10.54 -8.69 12.58
N ARG A 212 10.80 -9.77 13.32
CA ARG A 212 10.54 -11.15 12.91
C ARG A 212 9.60 -11.79 13.92
N ILE A 213 8.40 -12.13 13.48
CA ILE A 213 7.42 -12.94 14.18
C ILE A 213 7.63 -14.37 13.69
N LYS A 214 8.17 -15.22 14.55
CA LYS A 214 8.49 -16.60 14.19
C LYS A 214 8.13 -17.57 15.31
N ASP A 215 7.48 -18.68 14.97
CA ASP A 215 7.08 -19.74 15.89
C ASP A 215 6.20 -19.17 17.02
N LYS A 216 5.22 -18.33 16.65
CA LYS A 216 4.34 -17.60 17.58
C LYS A 216 2.88 -17.74 17.18
N ASP A 217 2.26 -18.86 17.54
CA ASP A 217 0.85 -19.08 17.21
C ASP A 217 -0.09 -18.45 18.23
N GLY A 218 -1.03 -17.65 17.73
CA GLY A 218 -2.27 -17.37 18.42
C GLY A 218 -3.26 -18.54 18.26
N THR A 219 -4.51 -18.32 18.64
CA THR A 219 -5.61 -19.24 18.31
C THR A 219 -6.81 -18.44 17.82
N SER A 220 -7.80 -19.12 17.24
CA SER A 220 -9.06 -18.50 16.81
C SER A 220 -9.80 -17.74 17.94
N THR A 221 -9.60 -18.15 19.20
CA THR A 221 -10.19 -17.50 20.37
C THR A 221 -9.25 -16.53 21.08
N LEU A 222 -7.95 -16.64 20.84
CA LEU A 222 -6.90 -15.82 21.48
C LEU A 222 -5.84 -15.40 20.45
N PRO A 223 -6.21 -14.62 19.41
CA PRO A 223 -5.28 -14.17 18.40
C PRO A 223 -4.29 -13.15 18.96
N TYR A 224 -3.15 -12.98 18.29
CA TYR A 224 -2.21 -11.90 18.57
C TYR A 224 -2.49 -10.67 17.72
N THR A 225 -2.18 -9.49 18.24
CA THR A 225 -2.32 -8.21 17.52
C THR A 225 -1.09 -7.34 17.69
N LEU A 226 -0.58 -6.79 16.59
CA LEU A 226 0.39 -5.70 16.57
C LEU A 226 -0.30 -4.44 16.07
N ARG A 227 -0.34 -3.38 16.91
CA ARG A 227 -1.06 -2.15 16.60
C ARG A 227 -0.48 -0.91 17.30
N PRO A 228 -0.74 0.31 16.78
CA PRO A 228 -0.54 1.51 17.57
C PRO A 228 -1.39 1.52 18.85
N PHE A 229 -0.88 2.19 19.86
CA PHE A 229 -1.62 2.51 21.06
C PHE A 229 -2.66 3.60 20.79
N GLY A 230 -3.92 3.36 21.16
CA GLY A 230 -5.00 4.32 20.91
C GLY A 230 -5.08 4.74 19.43
N ASN A 231 -5.00 6.04 19.18
CA ASN A 231 -4.94 6.65 17.85
C ASN A 231 -3.56 7.18 17.45
N GLU A 232 -2.49 6.81 18.18
CA GLU A 232 -1.15 7.36 17.98
C GLU A 232 -0.53 6.95 16.63
N TYR A 233 0.36 7.78 16.09
CA TYR A 233 1.09 7.50 14.86
C TYR A 233 2.32 6.63 15.11
N ALA A 234 2.26 5.35 14.77
CA ALA A 234 3.40 4.46 14.80
C ALA A 234 3.93 4.21 13.39
N LYS A 235 5.14 4.71 13.11
CA LYS A 235 5.83 4.55 11.84
C LYS A 235 6.99 3.57 11.96
N LEU A 236 7.05 2.59 11.06
CA LEU A 236 8.16 1.68 10.90
C LEU A 236 8.94 2.07 9.64
N SER A 237 10.18 2.53 9.80
CA SER A 237 11.06 2.88 8.68
C SER A 237 12.15 1.81 8.58
N SER A 238 12.18 1.08 7.47
CA SER A 238 13.04 -0.08 7.32
C SER A 238 13.72 -0.12 5.96
N ASP A 239 15.04 -0.30 5.94
CA ASP A 239 15.79 -0.59 4.71
C ASP A 239 16.11 -2.09 4.54
N VAL A 240 15.61 -2.90 5.47
CA VAL A 240 15.47 -4.37 5.38
C VAL A 240 13.98 -4.72 5.37
N THR A 241 13.59 -6.01 5.33
CA THR A 241 12.17 -6.37 5.41
C THR A 241 11.53 -5.81 6.69
N ALA A 242 10.43 -5.07 6.62
CA ALA A 242 9.91 -4.41 7.83
C ALA A 242 9.30 -5.42 8.80
N ILE A 243 8.33 -6.21 8.36
CA ILE A 243 7.69 -7.25 9.17
C ILE A 243 7.83 -8.58 8.46
N SER A 244 8.56 -9.53 9.06
CA SER A 244 8.61 -10.91 8.59
C SER A 244 7.81 -11.79 9.54
N ILE A 245 6.80 -12.50 9.01
CA ILE A 245 5.93 -13.45 9.71
C ILE A 245 6.26 -14.84 9.16
N GLN A 246 6.61 -15.77 10.04
CA GLN A 246 7.08 -17.09 9.65
C GLN A 246 6.53 -18.13 10.61
N ASP A 247 5.82 -19.14 10.10
CA ASP A 247 5.27 -20.22 10.91
C ASP A 247 4.57 -19.68 12.18
N SER A 248 3.64 -18.72 12.01
CA SER A 248 3.01 -17.98 13.12
C SER A 248 1.56 -17.59 12.81
N ASP A 249 0.63 -18.42 13.26
CA ASP A 249 -0.78 -18.29 12.91
C ASP A 249 -1.56 -17.31 13.81
N TYR A 250 -2.72 -16.86 13.33
CA TYR A 250 -3.68 -16.02 14.09
C TYR A 250 -3.10 -14.67 14.54
N TRP A 251 -2.48 -13.95 13.61
CA TRP A 251 -1.99 -12.59 13.82
C TRP A 251 -2.83 -11.54 13.10
N THR A 252 -3.07 -10.43 13.79
CA THR A 252 -3.49 -9.17 13.19
C THR A 252 -2.35 -8.16 13.17
N ILE A 253 -2.01 -7.63 12.00
CA ILE A 253 -1.12 -6.47 11.83
C ILE A 253 -1.97 -5.28 11.41
N GLN A 254 -2.03 -4.23 12.23
CA GLN A 254 -2.97 -3.13 11.97
C GLN A 254 -2.50 -1.71 12.29
N GLY A 255 -2.95 -0.76 11.48
CA GLY A 255 -2.88 0.68 11.76
C GLY A 255 -1.48 1.31 11.69
N LEU A 256 -0.49 0.62 11.11
CA LEU A 256 0.89 1.09 11.05
C LEU A 256 1.17 1.85 9.74
N GLU A 257 2.03 2.86 9.81
CA GLU A 257 2.75 3.35 8.62
C GLU A 257 4.05 2.55 8.50
N ILE A 258 4.30 1.96 7.34
CA ILE A 258 5.42 1.06 7.08
C ILE A 258 6.09 1.54 5.79
N MET A 259 7.31 2.05 5.93
CA MET A 259 8.05 2.72 4.86
C MET A 259 9.37 1.99 4.59
N GLY A 260 9.64 1.76 3.30
CA GLY A 260 10.87 1.18 2.80
C GLY A 260 11.92 2.20 2.38
N GLY A 261 13.04 1.70 1.82
CA GLY A 261 14.16 2.50 1.33
C GLY A 261 14.18 2.76 -0.19
N ALA A 262 13.10 2.51 -0.94
CA ALA A 262 13.10 2.57 -2.40
C ALA A 262 13.48 3.94 -2.95
N GLN A 263 13.16 5.02 -2.25
CA GLN A 263 13.50 6.39 -2.68
C GLN A 263 15.02 6.67 -2.64
N ALA A 264 15.80 5.83 -1.94
CA ALA A 264 17.26 5.92 -1.88
C ALA A 264 17.98 4.93 -2.83
N ILE A 265 17.23 4.28 -3.71
CA ILE A 265 17.72 3.29 -4.68
C ILE A 265 17.35 3.77 -6.09
N ASP A 266 18.21 3.49 -7.05
CA ASP A 266 18.01 3.75 -8.47
C ASP A 266 18.37 2.53 -9.32
N THR A 267 18.18 2.62 -10.63
CA THR A 267 18.54 1.57 -11.58
C THR A 267 20.01 1.18 -11.50
N ASN A 268 20.92 2.11 -11.20
CA ASN A 268 22.36 1.81 -11.16
C ASN A 268 22.72 0.88 -10.00
N VAL A 269 22.12 1.12 -8.82
CA VAL A 269 22.26 0.26 -7.65
C VAL A 269 21.71 -1.13 -7.95
N SER A 270 20.51 -1.24 -8.50
CA SER A 270 19.91 -2.54 -8.82
C SER A 270 20.70 -3.32 -9.85
N MET A 271 21.15 -2.67 -10.92
CA MET A 271 21.90 -3.34 -11.98
C MET A 271 23.30 -3.79 -11.52
N ALA A 272 23.92 -3.08 -10.56
CA ALA A 272 25.17 -3.55 -9.94
C ALA A 272 24.99 -4.83 -9.11
N LEU A 273 23.76 -5.13 -8.68
CA LEU A 273 23.39 -6.30 -7.90
C LEU A 273 22.62 -7.35 -8.72
N TRP A 274 22.45 -7.16 -10.03
CA TRP A 274 21.62 -8.04 -10.86
C TRP A 274 22.14 -9.48 -10.89
N TRP A 275 23.45 -9.68 -10.87
CA TRP A 275 24.07 -11.01 -10.81
C TRP A 275 24.27 -11.51 -9.37
N THR A 276 23.64 -10.89 -8.37
CA THR A 276 23.82 -11.18 -6.93
C THR A 276 22.56 -11.76 -6.32
N GLU A 277 22.69 -12.82 -5.51
CA GLU A 277 21.62 -13.41 -4.70
C GLU A 277 22.01 -13.45 -3.21
N GLY A 278 21.03 -13.65 -2.34
CA GLY A 278 21.26 -13.85 -0.90
C GLY A 278 21.45 -12.55 -0.13
N GLU A 279 22.35 -12.58 0.86
CA GLU A 279 22.58 -11.48 1.81
C GLU A 279 22.92 -10.15 1.13
N ASP A 280 23.76 -10.21 0.09
CA ASP A 280 24.25 -9.02 -0.61
C ASP A 280 23.15 -8.34 -1.46
N ALA A 281 22.12 -9.09 -1.88
CA ALA A 281 20.98 -8.57 -2.63
C ALA A 281 19.87 -7.98 -1.74
N LYS A 282 19.95 -8.11 -0.40
CA LYS A 282 18.91 -7.66 0.53
C LYS A 282 18.55 -6.19 0.40
N ARG A 283 19.52 -5.34 -0.01
CA ARG A 283 19.28 -3.93 -0.30
C ARG A 283 18.12 -3.70 -1.27
N ILE A 284 17.95 -4.59 -2.24
CA ILE A 284 16.94 -4.48 -3.30
C ILE A 284 15.82 -5.52 -3.17
N THR A 285 15.92 -6.47 -2.24
CA THR A 285 14.88 -7.51 -1.99
C THR A 285 14.16 -7.35 -0.65
N ALA A 286 14.40 -6.25 0.07
CA ALA A 286 13.66 -5.86 1.27
C ALA A 286 12.21 -5.44 0.96
N GLY A 287 11.23 -6.11 1.58
CA GLY A 287 9.79 -5.83 1.39
C GLY A 287 9.09 -5.29 2.64
N GLY A 288 7.81 -4.93 2.52
CA GLY A 288 7.04 -4.38 3.63
C GLY A 288 6.65 -5.45 4.67
N ILE A 289 5.52 -6.11 4.44
CA ILE A 289 5.03 -7.22 5.25
C ILE A 289 5.20 -8.51 4.45
N GLN A 290 6.01 -9.44 4.95
CA GLN A 290 6.25 -10.73 4.31
C GLN A 290 5.81 -11.87 5.22
N ASN A 291 4.80 -12.60 4.79
CA ASN A 291 4.34 -13.86 5.36
C ASN A 291 4.92 -15.04 4.58
N ASN A 292 5.57 -15.96 5.29
CA ASN A 292 6.01 -17.26 4.76
C ASN A 292 5.53 -18.38 5.69
N GLY A 293 4.52 -19.15 5.27
CA GLY A 293 4.07 -20.33 6.01
C GLY A 293 3.20 -20.04 7.23
N SER A 294 2.63 -18.83 7.34
CA SER A 294 1.69 -18.48 8.41
C SER A 294 0.28 -18.31 7.86
N ASP A 295 -0.69 -18.74 8.67
CA ASP A 295 -2.09 -18.84 8.30
C ASP A 295 -3.01 -18.06 9.26
N HIS A 296 -4.27 -17.87 8.88
CA HIS A 296 -5.26 -17.08 9.65
C HIS A 296 -4.76 -15.66 9.96
N LEU A 297 -4.24 -14.98 8.95
CA LEU A 297 -3.69 -13.63 9.09
C LEU A 297 -4.72 -12.56 8.74
N THR A 298 -4.69 -11.45 9.48
CA THR A 298 -5.40 -10.21 9.14
C THR A 298 -4.41 -9.05 9.04
N ILE A 299 -4.33 -8.41 7.88
CA ILE A 299 -3.49 -7.23 7.63
C ILE A 299 -4.42 -6.09 7.27
N ARG A 300 -4.58 -5.10 8.17
CA ARG A 300 -5.59 -4.06 7.96
C ARG A 300 -5.23 -2.66 8.40
N ASP A 301 -5.78 -1.67 7.74
CA ASP A 301 -5.61 -0.26 8.08
C ASP A 301 -4.16 0.24 8.05
N ASN A 302 -3.24 -0.47 7.39
CA ASN A 302 -1.84 -0.07 7.28
C ASN A 302 -1.62 0.83 6.06
N ILE A 303 -0.53 1.59 6.10
CA ILE A 303 0.03 2.29 4.93
C ILE A 303 1.40 1.67 4.66
N VAL A 304 1.55 0.96 3.54
CA VAL A 304 2.78 0.22 3.20
C VAL A 304 3.37 0.76 1.91
N HIS A 305 4.57 1.34 1.97
CA HIS A 305 5.08 2.08 0.82
C HIS A 305 6.59 2.16 0.70
N ASP A 306 7.02 2.49 -0.53
CA ASP A 306 8.40 2.77 -0.90
C ASP A 306 9.36 1.61 -0.59
N PHE A 307 8.94 0.36 -0.78
CA PHE A 307 9.85 -0.79 -0.72
C PHE A 307 10.46 -1.12 -2.10
N PRO A 308 11.77 -1.44 -2.17
CA PRO A 308 12.37 -1.90 -3.42
C PRO A 308 11.77 -3.23 -3.88
N HIS A 309 11.32 -4.06 -2.93
CA HIS A 309 10.55 -5.28 -3.15
C HIS A 309 9.04 -5.04 -2.90
N GLY A 310 8.23 -6.10 -2.86
CA GLY A 310 6.78 -6.01 -2.69
C GLY A 310 6.32 -5.40 -1.37
N GLY A 311 5.10 -4.88 -1.37
CA GLY A 311 4.49 -4.22 -0.21
C GLY A 311 3.99 -5.25 0.82
N ILE A 312 3.03 -6.08 0.42
CA ILE A 312 2.46 -7.15 1.24
C ILE A 312 2.59 -8.46 0.47
N ASN A 313 3.46 -9.35 0.91
CA ASN A 313 3.71 -10.64 0.25
C ASN A 313 3.29 -11.79 1.17
N ASN A 314 2.37 -12.62 0.70
CA ASN A 314 1.87 -13.78 1.41
C ASN A 314 2.18 -15.04 0.62
N ARG A 315 2.69 -16.05 1.33
CA ARG A 315 3.11 -17.33 0.76
C ARG A 315 2.74 -18.45 1.74
N ASP A 316 2.32 -19.58 1.18
CA ASP A 316 2.05 -20.84 1.90
C ASP A 316 0.99 -20.63 3.00
N MET A 317 -0.25 -20.36 2.59
CA MET A 317 -1.38 -20.09 3.50
C MET A 317 -2.75 -20.52 2.92
N GLU A 318 -3.79 -20.58 3.76
CA GLU A 318 -5.19 -20.85 3.36
C GLU A 318 -6.12 -19.67 3.68
N PHE A 319 -6.00 -19.06 4.86
CA PHE A 319 -6.84 -18.02 5.44
C PHE A 319 -6.11 -16.68 5.55
N LEU A 320 -6.56 -15.70 4.78
CA LEU A 320 -5.97 -14.37 4.75
C LEU A 320 -7.05 -13.30 4.55
N THR A 321 -6.99 -12.26 5.37
CA THR A 321 -7.72 -11.01 5.16
C THR A 321 -6.73 -9.85 5.00
N VAL A 322 -6.80 -9.14 3.87
CA VAL A 322 -6.07 -7.89 3.61
C VAL A 322 -7.09 -6.79 3.33
N GLU A 323 -7.29 -5.87 4.27
CA GLU A 323 -8.36 -4.89 4.16
C GLU A 323 -8.00 -3.46 4.56
N ASN A 324 -8.59 -2.49 3.86
CA ASN A 324 -8.50 -1.06 4.19
C ASN A 324 -7.05 -0.51 4.26
N ASN A 325 -6.11 -1.16 3.57
CA ASN A 325 -4.72 -0.72 3.49
C ASN A 325 -4.50 0.25 2.32
N ILE A 326 -3.50 1.12 2.46
CA ILE A 326 -2.94 1.90 1.34
C ILE A 326 -1.57 1.31 1.01
N VAL A 327 -1.39 0.74 -0.18
CA VAL A 327 -0.17 0.05 -0.60
C VAL A 327 0.39 0.68 -1.88
N TYR A 328 1.52 1.38 -1.79
CA TYR A 328 2.00 2.16 -2.93
C TYR A 328 3.51 2.27 -3.11
N ASN A 329 3.94 2.52 -4.35
CA ASN A 329 5.34 2.72 -4.72
C ASN A 329 6.27 1.56 -4.31
N ASN A 330 5.78 0.32 -4.36
CA ASN A 330 6.57 -0.86 -4.06
C ASN A 330 7.03 -1.58 -5.34
N ALA A 331 7.94 -2.54 -5.18
CA ALA A 331 8.48 -3.42 -6.21
C ALA A 331 9.42 -2.78 -7.24
N TRP A 332 9.81 -1.52 -7.06
CA TRP A 332 10.51 -0.74 -8.09
C TRP A 332 11.87 -1.30 -8.49
N TRP A 333 12.66 -1.76 -7.52
CA TRP A 333 14.11 -1.94 -7.70
C TRP A 333 14.61 -3.37 -7.52
N THR A 334 13.70 -4.29 -7.23
CA THR A 334 14.00 -5.69 -6.97
C THR A 334 14.34 -6.48 -8.23
N ILE A 335 15.24 -7.45 -8.08
CA ILE A 335 15.56 -8.48 -9.07
C ILE A 335 14.68 -9.74 -8.93
N SER A 336 13.85 -9.79 -7.89
CA SER A 336 12.87 -10.86 -7.67
C SER A 336 11.50 -10.42 -8.14
N GLY A 337 10.75 -11.32 -8.79
CA GLY A 337 9.38 -11.05 -9.23
C GLY A 337 8.44 -10.84 -8.04
N THR A 338 7.83 -9.67 -7.96
CA THR A 338 6.98 -9.27 -6.83
C THR A 338 5.99 -8.17 -7.23
N ASN A 339 5.06 -7.85 -6.33
CA ASN A 339 3.87 -7.06 -6.61
C ASN A 339 3.52 -6.16 -5.41
N GLY A 340 2.51 -5.30 -5.54
CA GLY A 340 2.01 -4.49 -4.43
C GLY A 340 1.52 -5.37 -3.27
N ILE A 341 0.51 -6.19 -3.56
CA ILE A 341 -0.02 -7.26 -2.72
C ILE A 341 0.10 -8.56 -3.49
N SER A 342 0.67 -9.62 -2.89
CA SER A 342 0.71 -10.94 -3.52
C SER A 342 0.26 -12.04 -2.56
N SER A 343 -0.45 -13.03 -3.10
CA SER A 343 -0.78 -14.28 -2.43
C SER A 343 -0.40 -15.43 -3.35
N VAL A 344 0.57 -16.23 -2.93
CA VAL A 344 1.16 -17.30 -3.74
C VAL A 344 1.24 -18.62 -2.99
N SER A 345 1.27 -19.74 -3.71
CA SER A 345 1.45 -21.08 -3.13
C SER A 345 0.39 -21.39 -2.05
N MET A 346 -0.87 -21.06 -2.35
CA MET A 346 -1.99 -21.27 -1.43
C MET A 346 -2.41 -22.74 -1.43
N PHE A 347 -2.97 -23.19 -0.31
CA PHE A 347 -3.45 -24.57 -0.14
C PHE A 347 -4.81 -24.62 0.53
N THR A 348 -5.49 -25.77 0.42
CA THR A 348 -6.77 -26.04 1.09
C THR A 348 -6.62 -27.21 2.06
N THR A 349 -6.81 -26.98 3.36
CA THR A 349 -6.81 -28.04 4.38
C THR A 349 -8.22 -28.44 4.83
N THR A 350 -9.19 -27.54 4.66
CA THR A 350 -10.57 -27.77 5.13
C THR A 350 -11.35 -28.80 4.32
N GLY A 351 -10.92 -29.09 3.09
CA GLY A 351 -11.66 -29.92 2.13
C GLY A 351 -13.01 -29.33 1.72
N ASN A 352 -13.27 -28.04 2.01
CA ASN A 352 -14.50 -27.35 1.67
C ASN A 352 -14.25 -26.29 0.59
N GLU A 353 -14.36 -26.71 -0.67
CA GLU A 353 -14.23 -25.89 -1.88
C GLU A 353 -15.18 -24.68 -1.96
N ASN A 354 -16.15 -24.55 -1.06
CA ASN A 354 -17.08 -23.42 -1.04
C ASN A 354 -16.71 -22.33 -0.03
N LEU A 355 -15.66 -22.52 0.77
CA LEU A 355 -15.28 -21.57 1.80
C LEU A 355 -14.50 -20.39 1.20
N GLU A 356 -14.96 -19.16 1.46
CA GLU A 356 -14.24 -17.93 1.13
C GLU A 356 -13.13 -17.70 2.17
N THR A 357 -11.88 -18.09 1.86
CA THR A 357 -10.77 -18.05 2.83
C THR A 357 -9.78 -16.91 2.58
N VAL A 358 -9.71 -16.40 1.35
CA VAL A 358 -8.83 -15.27 0.99
C VAL A 358 -9.66 -14.05 0.61
N ASN A 359 -9.47 -12.96 1.36
CA ASN A 359 -10.27 -11.75 1.28
C ASN A 359 -9.35 -10.53 1.10
N ILE A 360 -9.46 -9.83 -0.02
CA ILE A 360 -8.72 -8.60 -0.30
C ILE A 360 -9.73 -7.48 -0.57
N LYS A 361 -10.03 -6.67 0.45
CA LYS A 361 -11.20 -5.78 0.46
C LYS A 361 -10.89 -4.33 0.82
N GLY A 362 -11.45 -3.36 0.10
CA GLY A 362 -11.39 -1.95 0.52
C GLY A 362 -10.00 -1.30 0.46
N ASN A 363 -9.02 -1.90 -0.24
CA ASN A 363 -7.66 -1.39 -0.29
C ASN A 363 -7.49 -0.34 -1.41
N LEU A 364 -6.59 0.62 -1.18
CA LEU A 364 -6.01 1.45 -2.24
C LEU A 364 -4.63 0.89 -2.60
N VAL A 365 -4.44 0.49 -3.85
CA VAL A 365 -3.17 -0.12 -4.32
C VAL A 365 -2.70 0.59 -5.59
N PHE A 366 -1.62 1.38 -5.48
CA PHE A 366 -1.19 2.19 -6.61
C PHE A 366 0.32 2.36 -6.80
N GLY A 367 0.74 2.57 -8.04
CA GLY A 367 2.14 2.86 -8.36
C GLY A 367 3.12 1.72 -8.04
N ASN A 368 2.63 0.51 -7.78
CA ASN A 368 3.46 -0.68 -7.60
C ASN A 368 3.88 -1.20 -8.98
N GLN A 369 5.16 -1.40 -9.22
CA GLN A 369 5.68 -1.76 -10.55
C GLN A 369 7.09 -2.34 -10.44
N SER A 370 7.43 -3.32 -11.28
CA SER A 370 8.83 -3.72 -11.47
C SER A 370 9.50 -2.80 -12.49
N LEU A 371 10.71 -2.32 -12.19
CA LEU A 371 11.52 -1.54 -13.14
C LEU A 371 12.76 -2.29 -13.61
N ILE A 372 13.04 -3.44 -13.00
CA ILE A 372 14.22 -4.27 -13.24
C ILE A 372 13.77 -5.63 -13.76
N ILE A 373 14.52 -6.19 -14.72
CA ILE A 373 14.31 -7.55 -15.22
C ILE A 373 14.52 -8.51 -14.05
N SER A 374 13.50 -9.30 -13.73
CA SER A 374 13.60 -10.24 -12.62
C SER A 374 14.28 -11.55 -13.04
N HIS A 375 14.83 -12.29 -12.08
CA HIS A 375 15.37 -13.62 -12.32
C HIS A 375 15.18 -14.55 -11.13
N VAL A 376 15.25 -15.85 -11.42
CA VAL A 376 15.45 -16.91 -10.44
C VAL A 376 16.54 -17.80 -11.01
N PHE A 377 17.79 -17.60 -10.59
CA PHE A 377 18.91 -18.30 -11.23
C PHE A 377 18.84 -19.81 -11.05
N ALA A 378 18.07 -20.30 -10.07
CA ALA A 378 17.82 -21.70 -9.89
C ALA A 378 17.12 -22.39 -11.08
N LYS A 379 16.41 -21.63 -11.93
CA LYS A 379 15.73 -22.13 -13.13
C LYS A 379 16.66 -22.31 -14.35
N ASN A 380 17.93 -21.91 -14.24
CA ASN A 380 18.96 -21.96 -15.29
C ASN A 380 18.63 -21.22 -16.61
N ASN A 381 17.51 -20.48 -16.65
CA ASN A 381 17.11 -19.63 -17.77
C ASN A 381 16.46 -18.36 -17.21
N VAL A 382 16.81 -17.21 -17.79
CA VAL A 382 16.15 -15.93 -17.54
C VAL A 382 15.61 -15.38 -18.85
N LYS A 383 14.32 -15.09 -18.82
CA LYS A 383 13.66 -14.32 -19.87
C LYS A 383 13.95 -12.84 -19.63
N LEU A 384 14.63 -12.19 -20.58
CA LEU A 384 15.06 -10.79 -20.48
C LEU A 384 13.91 -9.81 -20.76
N GLU A 385 12.92 -9.81 -19.87
CA GLU A 385 11.80 -8.88 -19.89
C GLU A 385 11.40 -8.45 -18.48
N VAL A 386 10.68 -7.33 -18.40
CA VAL A 386 9.98 -6.96 -17.17
C VAL A 386 8.55 -7.47 -17.29
N ASP A 387 8.18 -8.38 -16.41
CA ASP A 387 6.93 -9.12 -16.46
C ASP A 387 6.15 -9.12 -15.13
N GLU A 388 6.51 -8.25 -14.19
CA GLU A 388 5.97 -8.21 -12.82
C GLU A 388 5.50 -6.81 -12.40
N GLY A 389 4.94 -6.70 -11.19
CA GLY A 389 4.46 -5.43 -10.64
C GLY A 389 2.98 -5.17 -10.85
N ALA A 390 2.14 -6.18 -10.64
CA ALA A 390 0.70 -6.01 -10.47
C ALA A 390 0.40 -5.27 -9.15
N GLY A 391 -0.78 -4.66 -9.06
CA GLY A 391 -1.32 -4.15 -7.80
C GLY A 391 -1.58 -5.30 -6.85
N ILE A 392 -2.44 -6.24 -7.25
CA ILE A 392 -2.72 -7.50 -6.56
C ILE A 392 -2.32 -8.67 -7.46
N LEU A 393 -1.53 -9.61 -6.97
CA LEU A 393 -1.25 -10.89 -7.64
C LEU A 393 -1.82 -12.05 -6.82
N LEU A 394 -2.58 -12.93 -7.46
CA LEU A 394 -3.01 -14.23 -6.94
C LEU A 394 -2.40 -15.31 -7.83
N GLN A 395 -1.64 -16.23 -7.24
CA GLN A 395 -0.93 -17.25 -8.02
C GLN A 395 -0.91 -18.62 -7.34
N ASN A 396 -1.24 -19.66 -8.12
CA ASN A 396 -1.01 -21.05 -7.75
C ASN A 396 -0.50 -21.95 -8.91
N GLU A 397 0.00 -21.37 -10.01
CA GLU A 397 0.70 -22.17 -11.04
C GLU A 397 1.93 -22.88 -10.46
N GLY A 398 1.98 -24.22 -10.61
CA GLY A 398 3.23 -24.99 -10.53
C GLY A 398 3.64 -25.48 -9.14
N VAL A 399 2.71 -25.68 -8.21
CA VAL A 399 3.01 -26.41 -6.97
C VAL A 399 3.14 -27.91 -7.29
N THR A 400 4.33 -28.34 -7.71
CA THR A 400 4.67 -29.77 -7.89
C THR A 400 5.40 -30.37 -6.69
N ASP A 401 5.86 -29.55 -5.74
CA ASP A 401 6.70 -29.97 -4.60
C ASP A 401 5.94 -30.12 -3.28
N VAL A 402 4.61 -30.05 -3.30
CA VAL A 402 3.77 -30.47 -2.17
C VAL A 402 2.53 -31.18 -2.72
N THR A 403 2.36 -32.45 -2.38
CA THR A 403 1.08 -33.14 -2.50
C THR A 403 0.51 -33.33 -1.09
N PRO A 404 -0.76 -33.01 -0.80
CA PRO A 404 -1.81 -32.40 -1.65
C PRO A 404 -1.94 -30.88 -1.41
N GLY A 405 -2.53 -30.05 -2.26
CA GLY A 405 -3.37 -30.27 -3.44
C GLY A 405 -3.81 -28.90 -3.99
N SER A 406 -4.65 -28.88 -5.01
CA SER A 406 -5.31 -27.69 -5.54
C SER A 406 -5.80 -26.71 -4.46
N PHE A 407 -5.66 -25.41 -4.70
CA PHE A 407 -6.41 -24.43 -3.91
C PHE A 407 -7.82 -24.39 -4.51
N ASP A 408 -8.76 -24.97 -3.79
CA ASP A 408 -10.16 -25.13 -4.22
C ASP A 408 -11.09 -24.16 -3.49
N ASN A 409 -10.58 -23.42 -2.51
CA ASN A 409 -11.35 -22.41 -1.78
C ASN A 409 -11.64 -21.18 -2.65
N LYS A 410 -12.57 -20.34 -2.19
CA LYS A 410 -12.96 -19.12 -2.92
C LYS A 410 -12.13 -17.92 -2.49
N ILE A 411 -11.80 -17.08 -3.47
CA ILE A 411 -11.10 -15.80 -3.25
C ILE A 411 -12.03 -14.65 -3.59
N ARG A 412 -12.00 -13.61 -2.77
CA ARG A 412 -12.74 -12.36 -3.00
C ARG A 412 -11.83 -11.15 -3.05
N VAL A 413 -11.86 -10.46 -4.19
CA VAL A 413 -11.23 -9.16 -4.42
C VAL A 413 -12.35 -8.14 -4.62
N GLU A 414 -12.60 -7.32 -3.61
CA GLU A 414 -13.79 -6.46 -3.59
C GLU A 414 -13.57 -5.04 -3.07
N ASP A 415 -14.25 -4.07 -3.67
CA ASP A 415 -14.23 -2.67 -3.22
C ASP A 415 -12.82 -2.05 -3.18
N ASN A 416 -11.87 -2.54 -3.98
CA ASN A 416 -10.52 -1.97 -4.03
C ASN A 416 -10.41 -0.87 -5.10
N ILE A 417 -9.51 0.08 -4.88
CA ILE A 417 -9.07 1.07 -5.88
C ILE A 417 -7.67 0.68 -6.33
N LEU A 418 -7.50 0.39 -7.63
CA LEU A 418 -6.25 -0.06 -8.22
C LEU A 418 -5.82 0.89 -9.32
N ALA A 419 -4.76 1.67 -9.07
CA ALA A 419 -4.34 2.73 -9.98
C ALA A 419 -2.86 2.64 -10.36
N TYR A 420 -2.54 2.86 -11.63
CA TYR A 420 -1.15 3.08 -12.07
C TYR A 420 -0.15 1.96 -11.74
N ASN A 421 -0.60 0.72 -11.57
CA ASN A 421 0.29 -0.41 -11.32
C ASN A 421 0.99 -0.88 -12.63
N GLY A 422 2.15 -1.52 -12.50
CA GLY A 422 3.08 -1.82 -13.58
C GLY A 422 2.60 -2.88 -14.56
N LYS A 423 2.11 -4.02 -14.08
CA LYS A 423 1.62 -5.13 -14.91
C LYS A 423 0.12 -5.14 -15.07
N SER A 424 -0.59 -5.03 -13.96
CA SER A 424 -2.05 -5.01 -13.93
C SER A 424 -2.58 -4.43 -12.63
N GLY A 425 -3.86 -4.13 -12.56
CA GLY A 425 -4.53 -3.92 -11.28
C GLY A 425 -4.57 -5.25 -10.52
N VAL A 426 -5.24 -6.25 -11.12
CA VAL A 426 -5.28 -7.63 -10.61
C VAL A 426 -4.61 -8.58 -11.61
N GLY A 427 -3.66 -9.37 -11.12
CA GLY A 427 -3.01 -10.46 -11.85
C GLY A 427 -3.46 -11.81 -11.30
N LEU A 428 -3.89 -12.72 -12.17
CA LEU A 428 -4.23 -14.10 -11.83
C LEU A 428 -3.31 -15.06 -12.59
N ASN A 429 -2.76 -16.03 -11.88
CA ASN A 429 -1.89 -17.03 -12.48
C ASN A 429 -2.13 -18.44 -11.90
N GLY A 430 -2.84 -19.30 -12.62
CA GLY A 430 -3.11 -20.67 -12.17
C GLY A 430 -4.03 -20.72 -10.96
N ILE A 431 -5.07 -19.90 -10.96
CA ILE A 431 -6.01 -19.77 -9.83
C ILE A 431 -7.44 -19.72 -10.35
N ASP A 432 -8.33 -20.48 -9.73
CA ASP A 432 -9.74 -20.58 -10.13
C ASP A 432 -10.67 -20.00 -9.05
N GLU A 433 -11.96 -19.84 -9.37
CA GLU A 433 -13.02 -19.40 -8.43
C GLU A 433 -12.76 -18.04 -7.75
N VAL A 434 -12.09 -17.13 -8.47
CA VAL A 434 -11.87 -15.76 -8.00
C VAL A 434 -13.07 -14.86 -8.32
N THR A 435 -13.65 -14.26 -7.28
CA THR A 435 -14.67 -13.20 -7.39
C THR A 435 -14.00 -11.82 -7.36
N ILE A 436 -14.12 -11.07 -8.45
CA ILE A 436 -13.64 -9.70 -8.59
C ILE A 436 -14.86 -8.79 -8.75
N ASN A 437 -15.23 -8.10 -7.67
CA ASN A 437 -16.51 -7.38 -7.61
C ASN A 437 -16.35 -5.95 -7.08
N ARG A 438 -17.03 -4.98 -7.69
CA ARG A 438 -17.03 -3.57 -7.24
C ARG A 438 -15.63 -2.95 -7.06
N ASN A 439 -14.66 -3.27 -7.89
CA ASN A 439 -13.36 -2.62 -7.86
C ASN A 439 -13.30 -1.45 -8.86
N SER A 440 -12.51 -0.44 -8.55
CA SER A 440 -12.22 0.71 -9.42
C SER A 440 -10.80 0.60 -9.96
N PHE A 441 -10.66 0.42 -11.26
CA PHE A 441 -9.38 0.28 -11.96
C PHE A 441 -9.08 1.52 -12.79
N TYR A 442 -7.86 2.04 -12.67
CA TYR A 442 -7.46 3.25 -13.36
C TYR A 442 -6.02 3.16 -13.87
N ARG A 443 -5.88 3.14 -15.19
CA ARG A 443 -4.60 3.30 -15.90
C ARG A 443 -3.50 2.35 -15.41
N ASN A 444 -3.84 1.10 -15.09
CA ASN A 444 -2.85 0.07 -14.76
C ASN A 444 -2.11 -0.41 -16.03
N ALA A 445 -1.24 -1.40 -15.88
CA ALA A 445 -0.40 -1.96 -16.94
C ALA A 445 0.56 -0.92 -17.57
N ARG A 446 1.17 -0.09 -16.72
CA ARG A 446 2.08 0.99 -17.16
C ARG A 446 3.37 0.47 -17.79
N VAL A 447 3.93 -0.62 -17.28
CA VAL A 447 5.24 -1.15 -17.67
C VAL A 447 5.10 -2.35 -18.60
N VAL A 448 4.26 -3.32 -18.26
CA VAL A 448 4.16 -4.58 -19.00
C VAL A 448 3.17 -4.44 -20.15
N ALA A 449 3.66 -4.52 -21.38
CA ALA A 449 2.84 -4.31 -22.59
C ALA A 449 1.70 -5.32 -22.72
N ASN A 450 1.93 -6.59 -22.35
CA ASN A 450 0.93 -7.65 -22.37
C ASN A 450 0.03 -7.69 -21.12
N GLY A 451 -0.02 -6.59 -20.36
CA GLY A 451 -0.87 -6.44 -19.18
C GLY A 451 -2.27 -5.88 -19.47
N GLY A 452 -3.02 -5.58 -18.42
CA GLY A 452 -4.33 -4.92 -18.49
C GLY A 452 -4.79 -4.50 -17.10
N ASP A 453 -5.99 -3.95 -16.95
CA ASP A 453 -6.53 -3.73 -15.60
C ASP A 453 -6.71 -5.06 -14.85
N ILE A 454 -7.15 -6.10 -15.57
CA ILE A 454 -7.02 -7.50 -15.17
C ILE A 454 -6.12 -8.24 -16.16
N ALA A 455 -5.20 -9.05 -15.67
CA ALA A 455 -4.41 -9.98 -16.47
C ALA A 455 -4.52 -11.40 -15.88
N ALA A 456 -5.09 -12.34 -16.64
CA ALA A 456 -5.39 -13.69 -16.16
C ALA A 456 -4.78 -14.75 -17.07
N ARG A 457 -3.86 -15.55 -16.51
CA ARG A 457 -3.20 -16.67 -17.17
C ARG A 457 -3.62 -17.98 -16.50
N ALA A 458 -4.03 -18.96 -17.31
CA ALA A 458 -4.43 -20.29 -16.82
C ALA A 458 -5.38 -20.25 -15.60
N SER A 459 -6.37 -19.34 -15.64
CA SER A 459 -7.25 -19.04 -14.49
C SER A 459 -8.71 -19.01 -14.95
N VAL A 460 -9.62 -19.43 -14.09
CA VAL A 460 -11.08 -19.37 -14.28
C VAL A 460 -11.70 -18.39 -13.31
N PHE A 461 -12.51 -17.46 -13.82
CA PHE A 461 -13.23 -16.51 -12.97
C PHE A 461 -14.44 -17.17 -12.31
N GLY A 462 -14.59 -16.97 -10.99
CA GLY A 462 -15.85 -17.24 -10.30
C GLY A 462 -16.89 -16.19 -10.71
N ALA A 463 -16.53 -14.90 -10.65
CA ALA A 463 -17.30 -13.79 -11.19
C ALA A 463 -16.43 -12.55 -11.38
N VAL A 464 -16.62 -11.79 -12.46
CA VAL A 464 -16.04 -10.45 -12.64
C VAL A 464 -17.18 -9.48 -12.95
N THR A 465 -17.69 -8.79 -11.93
CA THR A 465 -18.91 -7.99 -12.03
C THR A 465 -18.85 -6.67 -11.29
N ASN A 466 -19.64 -5.69 -11.75
CA ASN A 466 -19.84 -4.39 -11.11
C ASN A 466 -18.55 -3.56 -10.94
N ASN A 467 -17.50 -3.88 -11.70
CA ASN A 467 -16.23 -3.15 -11.67
C ASN A 467 -16.25 -1.98 -12.65
N LEU A 468 -15.46 -0.96 -12.34
CA LEU A 468 -15.20 0.19 -13.18
C LEU A 468 -13.77 0.12 -13.73
N PHE A 469 -13.62 0.21 -15.04
CA PHE A 469 -12.34 0.19 -15.74
C PHE A 469 -12.11 1.46 -16.55
N ASP A 470 -11.07 2.23 -16.25
CA ASP A 470 -10.52 3.23 -17.18
C ASP A 470 -9.09 2.81 -17.54
N PRO A 471 -8.95 1.83 -18.44
CA PRO A 471 -7.65 1.31 -18.85
C PRO A 471 -6.85 2.39 -19.58
N ARG A 472 -5.55 2.15 -19.70
CA ARG A 472 -4.75 2.90 -20.66
C ARG A 472 -5.21 2.54 -22.08
N SER A 473 -5.25 3.53 -22.98
CA SER A 473 -5.70 3.35 -24.36
C SER A 473 -4.86 2.37 -25.19
N ASP A 474 -3.67 2.01 -24.71
CA ASP A 474 -2.72 1.09 -25.33
C ASP A 474 -2.65 -0.29 -24.62
N ARG A 475 -3.62 -0.60 -23.74
CA ARG A 475 -3.64 -1.83 -22.92
C ARG A 475 -5.02 -2.48 -22.97
N TRP A 476 -5.14 -3.70 -22.45
CA TRP A 476 -6.43 -4.39 -22.35
C TRP A 476 -7.20 -3.92 -21.11
N THR A 477 -8.54 -3.92 -21.21
CA THR A 477 -9.40 -3.88 -20.02
C THR A 477 -9.22 -5.18 -19.22
N ILE A 478 -9.46 -6.32 -19.87
CA ILE A 478 -9.23 -7.67 -19.32
C ILE A 478 -8.40 -8.48 -20.31
N ARG A 479 -7.18 -8.84 -19.93
CA ARG A 479 -6.32 -9.74 -20.71
C ARG A 479 -6.45 -11.17 -20.20
N SER A 480 -7.25 -12.00 -20.88
CA SER A 480 -7.28 -13.46 -20.66
C SER A 480 -6.35 -14.15 -21.64
N PHE A 481 -5.27 -14.79 -21.17
CA PHE A 481 -4.31 -15.48 -22.05
C PHE A 481 -4.92 -16.73 -22.71
N ASN A 482 -5.98 -17.29 -22.13
CA ASN A 482 -6.70 -18.45 -22.66
C ASN A 482 -7.94 -18.05 -23.47
N ASN A 483 -8.19 -16.75 -23.67
CA ASN A 483 -9.41 -16.21 -24.31
C ASN A 483 -10.71 -16.73 -23.67
N ASN A 484 -10.69 -17.00 -22.36
CA ASN A 484 -11.87 -17.37 -21.59
C ASN A 484 -12.38 -16.17 -20.79
N PHE A 485 -13.64 -15.79 -21.02
CA PHE A 485 -14.33 -14.69 -20.34
C PHE A 485 -15.65 -15.17 -19.69
N THR A 486 -15.76 -16.47 -19.40
CA THR A 486 -16.88 -17.02 -18.63
C THR A 486 -17.00 -16.27 -17.29
N ASN A 487 -18.24 -16.00 -16.87
CA ASN A 487 -18.58 -15.26 -15.64
C ASN A 487 -18.09 -13.80 -15.58
N VAL A 488 -17.64 -13.25 -16.70
CA VAL A 488 -17.43 -11.80 -16.85
C VAL A 488 -18.75 -11.18 -17.28
N GLY A 489 -19.14 -10.06 -16.65
CA GLY A 489 -20.32 -9.32 -17.10
C GLY A 489 -20.70 -8.18 -16.17
N ALA A 490 -21.64 -7.32 -16.60
CA ALA A 490 -22.14 -6.20 -15.79
C ALA A 490 -21.03 -5.29 -15.22
N ASN A 491 -19.98 -5.03 -16.00
CA ASN A 491 -18.93 -4.05 -15.68
C ASN A 491 -19.08 -2.82 -16.58
N ALA A 492 -18.47 -1.70 -16.20
CA ALA A 492 -18.32 -0.53 -17.08
C ALA A 492 -16.86 -0.27 -17.43
N THR A 493 -16.58 0.10 -18.67
CA THR A 493 -15.23 0.44 -19.14
C THR A 493 -15.23 1.64 -20.08
N THR A 494 -14.14 2.41 -20.15
CA THR A 494 -13.90 3.34 -21.26
C THR A 494 -13.49 2.64 -22.56
N GLY A 495 -13.04 1.39 -22.45
CA GLY A 495 -12.64 0.54 -23.56
C GLY A 495 -11.37 1.00 -24.28
N THR A 496 -10.80 0.08 -25.06
CA THR A 496 -9.55 0.29 -25.80
C THR A 496 -9.61 -0.38 -27.18
N ALA A 497 -8.64 -0.09 -28.04
CA ALA A 497 -8.55 -0.74 -29.36
C ALA A 497 -8.16 -2.24 -29.28
N GLN A 498 -7.71 -2.69 -28.11
CA GLN A 498 -7.21 -4.03 -27.81
C GLN A 498 -8.34 -4.95 -27.35
N ASP A 499 -9.46 -4.37 -26.90
CA ASP A 499 -10.59 -5.10 -26.38
C ASP A 499 -11.41 -5.72 -27.53
N ASN A 500 -11.71 -7.01 -27.40
CA ASN A 500 -12.63 -7.70 -28.29
C ASN A 500 -13.97 -7.93 -27.58
N PHE A 501 -14.77 -6.88 -27.45
CA PHE A 501 -16.10 -6.96 -26.80
C PHE A 501 -17.11 -7.86 -27.52
N SER A 502 -16.79 -8.36 -28.72
CA SER A 502 -17.58 -9.39 -29.40
C SER A 502 -17.24 -10.82 -28.95
N ALA A 503 -16.26 -11.00 -28.06
CA ALA A 503 -15.97 -12.29 -27.46
C ALA A 503 -17.03 -12.66 -26.42
N SER A 504 -17.44 -13.95 -26.44
CA SER A 504 -18.39 -14.52 -25.49
C SER A 504 -18.02 -14.19 -24.04
N GLY A 505 -18.92 -13.52 -23.33
CA GLY A 505 -18.79 -13.08 -21.94
C GLY A 505 -18.57 -11.57 -21.79
N LEU A 506 -18.08 -10.87 -22.81
CA LEU A 506 -17.84 -9.43 -22.73
C LEU A 506 -19.02 -8.58 -23.26
N GLU A 507 -20.02 -9.19 -23.88
CA GLU A 507 -21.12 -8.47 -24.56
C GLU A 507 -22.00 -7.67 -23.60
N SER A 508 -22.00 -8.04 -22.31
CA SER A 508 -22.79 -7.38 -21.27
C SER A 508 -22.06 -6.21 -20.59
N MET A 509 -20.82 -5.91 -20.99
CA MET A 509 -20.08 -4.76 -20.47
C MET A 509 -20.60 -3.45 -21.07
N MET A 510 -20.72 -2.41 -20.23
CA MET A 510 -21.06 -1.06 -20.67
C MET A 510 -19.79 -0.33 -21.10
N VAL A 511 -19.71 0.05 -22.38
CA VAL A 511 -18.64 0.91 -22.88
C VAL A 511 -19.10 2.37 -22.83
N LEU A 512 -18.49 3.18 -21.97
CA LEU A 512 -18.87 4.57 -21.70
C LEU A 512 -17.72 5.52 -22.06
N SER A 513 -18.04 6.77 -22.42
CA SER A 513 -16.97 7.75 -22.73
C SER A 513 -16.22 8.26 -21.49
N SER A 514 -16.83 8.14 -20.31
CA SER A 514 -16.24 8.39 -19.00
C SER A 514 -16.90 7.48 -17.98
N ILE A 515 -16.12 6.99 -17.01
CA ILE A 515 -16.61 6.11 -15.95
C ILE A 515 -16.45 6.68 -14.53
N PHE A 516 -15.51 7.61 -14.31
CA PHE A 516 -15.23 8.24 -13.01
C PHE A 516 -15.52 9.75 -13.05
N ALA A 517 -15.78 10.34 -11.89
CA ALA A 517 -15.95 11.77 -11.71
C ALA A 517 -14.66 12.55 -12.02
N ASP A 518 -13.55 12.22 -11.37
CA ASP A 518 -12.24 12.84 -11.60
C ASP A 518 -11.05 11.99 -11.08
N ALA A 519 -10.88 10.79 -11.65
CA ALA A 519 -9.85 9.85 -11.20
C ALA A 519 -8.42 10.38 -11.35
N ALA A 520 -8.18 11.35 -12.25
CA ALA A 520 -6.87 11.98 -12.41
C ALA A 520 -6.44 12.77 -11.15
N ASN A 521 -7.41 13.27 -10.39
CA ASN A 521 -7.20 13.97 -9.12
C ASN A 521 -7.58 13.12 -7.89
N GLY A 522 -7.76 11.81 -8.08
CA GLY A 522 -8.03 10.86 -7.00
C GLY A 522 -9.50 10.67 -6.64
N ASP A 523 -10.44 11.26 -7.40
CA ASP A 523 -11.88 11.03 -7.21
C ASP A 523 -12.36 9.86 -8.09
N PHE A 524 -12.48 8.69 -7.45
CA PHE A 524 -12.94 7.46 -8.08
C PHE A 524 -14.46 7.23 -7.92
N ALA A 525 -15.24 8.27 -7.59
CA ALA A 525 -16.68 8.17 -7.64
C ALA A 525 -17.16 7.88 -9.08
N PRO A 526 -18.23 7.07 -9.26
CA PRO A 526 -18.82 6.86 -10.57
C PRO A 526 -19.22 8.20 -11.22
N ALA A 527 -18.93 8.35 -12.52
CA ALA A 527 -19.42 9.48 -13.31
C ALA A 527 -20.96 9.46 -13.35
N GLY A 528 -21.60 10.60 -13.65
CA GLY A 528 -23.07 10.68 -13.72
C GLY A 528 -23.73 9.75 -14.76
N SER A 529 -22.98 9.25 -15.74
CA SER A 529 -23.43 8.24 -16.72
C SER A 529 -23.21 6.79 -16.28
N THR A 530 -22.55 6.58 -15.15
CA THR A 530 -22.19 5.28 -14.59
C THR A 530 -23.10 4.96 -13.41
N PRO A 531 -23.60 3.73 -13.27
CA PRO A 531 -24.36 3.35 -12.08
C PRO A 531 -23.55 3.55 -10.79
N ASP A 532 -24.16 4.14 -9.78
CA ASP A 532 -23.55 4.55 -8.50
C ASP A 532 -23.09 3.37 -7.62
N TRP A 533 -23.65 2.19 -7.84
CA TRP A 533 -23.30 0.94 -7.14
C TRP A 533 -22.12 0.18 -7.75
N MET A 534 -21.56 0.65 -8.88
CA MET A 534 -20.36 0.07 -9.49
C MET A 534 -19.08 0.71 -8.95
N GLY A 535 -17.99 -0.06 -8.97
CA GLY A 535 -16.69 0.36 -8.44
C GLY A 535 -16.68 0.41 -6.92
N ALA A 536 -15.55 0.86 -6.36
CA ALA A 536 -15.36 0.88 -4.91
C ALA A 536 -16.43 1.74 -4.25
N SER A 537 -17.11 1.20 -3.23
CA SER A 537 -18.21 1.89 -2.52
C SER A 537 -17.85 3.27 -1.96
N GLU A 538 -18.86 4.15 -1.79
CA GLU A 538 -18.69 5.48 -1.20
C GLU A 538 -17.99 5.44 0.15
N THR A 539 -18.42 4.55 1.05
CA THR A 539 -17.79 4.34 2.36
C THR A 539 -16.29 4.07 2.26
N VAL A 540 -15.88 3.24 1.29
CA VAL A 540 -14.46 2.93 1.08
C VAL A 540 -13.72 4.13 0.49
N ARG A 541 -14.30 4.81 -0.50
CA ARG A 541 -13.69 6.01 -1.11
C ARG A 541 -13.47 7.11 -0.07
N ASP A 542 -14.45 7.37 0.79
CA ASP A 542 -14.36 8.38 1.85
C ASP A 542 -13.29 8.03 2.89
N ALA A 543 -13.23 6.75 3.31
CA ALA A 543 -12.21 6.27 4.24
C ALA A 543 -10.80 6.41 3.65
N ILE A 544 -10.62 6.10 2.36
CA ILE A 544 -9.37 6.29 1.64
C ILE A 544 -9.04 7.78 1.55
N ALA A 545 -9.98 8.62 1.11
CA ALA A 545 -9.78 10.07 0.96
C ALA A 545 -9.37 10.73 2.28
N ALA A 546 -9.99 10.35 3.39
CA ALA A 546 -9.62 10.82 4.73
C ALA A 546 -8.17 10.44 5.10
N LYS A 547 -7.77 9.18 4.86
CA LYS A 547 -6.38 8.73 5.11
C LYS A 547 -5.38 9.44 4.18
N LEU A 548 -5.72 9.64 2.91
CA LEU A 548 -4.87 10.37 1.95
C LEU A 548 -4.65 11.81 2.38
N ALA A 549 -5.71 12.52 2.77
CA ALA A 549 -5.64 13.90 3.25
C ALA A 549 -4.81 13.99 4.54
N GLU A 550 -5.04 13.08 5.49
CA GLU A 550 -4.34 13.06 6.77
C GLU A 550 -2.83 12.82 6.62
N TYR A 551 -2.42 11.88 5.77
CA TYR A 551 -0.99 11.57 5.55
C TYR A 551 -0.37 12.42 4.41
N GLY A 552 -1.15 13.26 3.74
CA GLY A 552 -0.72 14.02 2.56
C GLY A 552 -0.19 13.11 1.44
N ILE A 553 -0.89 12.00 1.19
CA ILE A 553 -0.57 11.05 0.12
C ILE A 553 -1.35 11.47 -1.13
N VAL A 554 -0.67 11.49 -2.27
CA VAL A 554 -1.27 11.80 -3.57
C VAL A 554 -1.23 10.56 -4.44
N ILE A 555 -2.37 10.19 -5.01
CA ILE A 555 -2.44 9.13 -6.01
C ILE A 555 -1.94 9.72 -7.33
N ALA A 556 -0.76 9.28 -7.76
CA ALA A 556 -0.14 9.75 -9.00
C ALA A 556 0.44 8.58 -9.77
N SER A 557 0.53 8.74 -11.09
CA SER A 557 1.36 7.84 -11.90
C SER A 557 2.82 7.99 -11.44
N PRO A 558 3.52 6.88 -11.17
CA PRO A 558 4.96 6.92 -11.00
C PRO A 558 5.65 7.59 -12.19
N THR A 559 6.74 8.31 -11.93
CA THR A 559 7.53 9.01 -12.95
C THR A 559 8.64 8.14 -13.52
N GLN A 560 8.98 7.04 -12.85
CA GLN A 560 10.01 6.12 -13.27
C GLN A 560 9.63 5.44 -14.60
N THR A 561 10.62 5.34 -15.48
CA THR A 561 10.53 4.68 -16.79
C THR A 561 11.46 3.48 -16.84
N VAL A 562 11.14 2.50 -17.68
CA VAL A 562 11.96 1.29 -17.87
C VAL A 562 12.72 1.39 -19.19
N ASP A 563 14.05 1.25 -19.13
CA ASP A 563 14.89 1.08 -20.32
C ASP A 563 15.39 -0.37 -20.40
N ILE A 564 14.57 -1.22 -21.02
CA ILE A 564 14.88 -2.64 -21.16
C ILE A 564 16.13 -2.85 -22.02
N ALA A 565 16.36 -2.03 -23.05
CA ALA A 565 17.50 -2.19 -23.94
C ALA A 565 18.82 -1.91 -23.20
N ALA A 566 18.88 -0.82 -22.43
CA ALA A 566 20.05 -0.52 -21.60
C ALA A 566 20.30 -1.57 -20.51
N MET A 567 19.24 -2.08 -19.87
CA MET A 567 19.37 -3.16 -18.88
C MET A 567 19.94 -4.43 -19.51
N LYS A 568 19.39 -4.87 -20.65
CA LYS A 568 19.92 -6.05 -21.37
C LYS A 568 21.39 -5.88 -21.69
N LEU A 569 21.78 -4.75 -22.28
CA LEU A 569 23.18 -4.48 -22.62
C LEU A 569 24.08 -4.61 -21.39
N ARG A 570 23.67 -4.02 -20.25
CA ARG A 570 24.43 -4.11 -19.00
C ARG A 570 24.49 -5.53 -18.44
N ILE A 571 23.41 -6.31 -18.54
CA ILE A 571 23.39 -7.74 -18.15
C ILE A 571 24.42 -8.52 -18.95
N PHE A 572 24.48 -8.33 -20.27
CA PHE A 572 25.46 -9.01 -21.14
C PHE A 572 26.89 -8.52 -20.90
N GLN A 573 27.10 -7.23 -20.63
CA GLN A 573 28.40 -6.65 -20.28
C GLN A 573 28.96 -7.21 -18.98
N ASP A 574 28.11 -7.27 -17.95
CA ASP A 574 28.48 -7.70 -16.61
C ASP A 574 28.30 -9.21 -16.41
N TRP A 575 27.97 -9.98 -17.47
CA TRP A 575 27.73 -11.42 -17.38
C TRP A 575 29.00 -12.09 -16.83
N PRO A 576 28.96 -12.68 -15.62
CA PRO A 576 30.12 -13.37 -15.09
C PRO A 576 30.26 -14.74 -15.74
N VAL A 577 31.51 -15.21 -15.94
CA VAL A 577 31.81 -16.58 -16.42
C VAL A 577 31.10 -17.61 -15.53
N TYR A 578 31.06 -17.32 -14.24
CA TYR A 578 30.41 -18.12 -13.20
C TYR A 578 29.54 -17.21 -12.34
N TYR A 579 28.26 -17.52 -12.19
CA TYR A 579 27.40 -16.78 -11.28
C TYR A 579 27.41 -17.43 -9.89
N SER A 580 27.44 -16.59 -8.86
CA SER A 580 27.44 -17.02 -7.46
C SER A 580 26.02 -17.08 -6.90
N VAL A 581 25.64 -18.23 -6.34
CA VAL A 581 24.53 -18.31 -5.38
C VAL A 581 25.13 -18.15 -3.99
N ALA A 582 25.23 -16.93 -3.46
CA ALA A 582 25.83 -16.73 -2.14
C ALA A 582 24.87 -17.19 -1.03
N ARG A 583 25.20 -18.30 -0.34
CA ARG A 583 24.97 -18.39 1.11
C ARG A 583 26.32 -18.12 1.78
N ASN A 584 26.48 -16.95 2.40
CA ASN A 584 27.61 -16.55 3.26
C ASN A 584 28.84 -15.86 2.61
N GLY A 585 28.67 -15.00 1.59
CA GLY A 585 29.75 -14.08 1.16
C GLY A 585 30.95 -14.75 0.47
N GLN A 586 30.82 -16.01 0.08
CA GLN A 586 31.71 -16.67 -0.87
C GLN A 586 30.86 -17.04 -2.08
N GLY A 587 31.27 -16.61 -3.27
CA GLY A 587 30.51 -16.88 -4.48
C GLY A 587 30.46 -18.38 -4.78
N VAL A 588 29.32 -19.02 -4.53
CA VAL A 588 29.18 -20.47 -4.81
C VAL A 588 28.77 -20.63 -6.27
N ILE A 589 29.70 -21.10 -7.10
CA ILE A 589 29.45 -21.49 -8.47
C ILE A 589 28.45 -22.65 -8.45
N LYS A 590 27.36 -22.54 -9.20
CA LYS A 590 26.50 -23.70 -9.43
C LYS A 590 27.23 -24.70 -10.33
N LEU A 591 27.59 -25.85 -9.77
CA LEU A 591 28.27 -26.93 -10.47
C LEU A 591 27.29 -28.07 -10.76
N ASP A 592 27.48 -28.79 -11.86
CA ASP A 592 26.85 -30.07 -12.15
C ASP A 592 27.38 -31.15 -11.18
N ALA A 593 26.84 -32.37 -11.29
CA ALA A 593 27.26 -33.51 -10.45
C ALA A 593 28.76 -33.88 -10.60
N ASN A 594 29.44 -33.36 -11.62
CA ASN A 594 30.86 -33.60 -11.92
C ASN A 594 31.76 -32.43 -11.51
N GLY A 595 31.21 -31.36 -10.92
CA GLY A 595 31.97 -30.18 -10.54
C GLY A 595 32.20 -29.18 -11.69
N ASN A 596 31.46 -29.26 -12.80
CA ASN A 596 31.52 -28.28 -13.89
C ASN A 596 30.47 -27.19 -13.71
N PRO A 597 30.77 -25.93 -14.01
CA PRO A 597 29.79 -24.84 -14.03
C PRO A 597 28.55 -25.17 -14.86
N LEU A 598 27.36 -25.00 -14.27
CA LEU A 598 26.10 -25.21 -14.97
C LEU A 598 25.90 -24.14 -16.05
N PRO A 599 25.51 -24.52 -17.28
CA PRO A 599 25.19 -23.57 -18.34
C PRO A 599 23.96 -22.74 -17.94
N PHE A 600 24.09 -21.43 -18.06
CA PHE A 600 23.03 -20.47 -17.78
C PHE A 600 22.59 -19.80 -19.09
N ILE A 601 21.29 -19.70 -19.31
CA ILE A 601 20.71 -19.18 -20.55
C ILE A 601 20.05 -17.83 -20.29
N LEU A 602 20.33 -16.87 -21.16
CA LEU A 602 19.59 -15.62 -21.26
C LEU A 602 18.72 -15.67 -22.52
N HIS A 603 17.40 -15.72 -22.36
CA HIS A 603 16.47 -15.68 -23.48
C HIS A 603 16.07 -14.22 -23.77
N ASP A 604 16.33 -13.73 -24.98
CA ASP A 604 15.82 -12.43 -25.43
C ASP A 604 14.51 -12.64 -26.23
N PRO A 605 13.34 -12.28 -25.66
CA PRO A 605 12.05 -12.50 -26.32
C PRO A 605 11.83 -11.57 -27.52
N VAL A 606 12.63 -10.51 -27.71
CA VAL A 606 12.53 -9.62 -28.87
C VAL A 606 13.11 -10.29 -30.11
N THR A 607 14.21 -11.02 -29.96
CA THR A 607 14.86 -11.75 -31.04
C THR A 607 14.47 -13.22 -31.08
N ASP A 608 13.72 -13.71 -30.09
CA ASP A 608 13.40 -15.11 -29.86
C ASP A 608 14.67 -16.00 -29.89
N ARG A 609 15.69 -15.56 -29.16
CA ARG A 609 17.01 -16.22 -29.15
C ARG A 609 17.48 -16.47 -27.72
N ASP A 610 17.93 -17.69 -27.49
CA ASP A 610 18.69 -18.07 -26.32
C ASP A 610 20.16 -17.74 -26.52
N TRP A 611 20.76 -17.14 -25.51
CA TRP A 611 22.16 -16.79 -25.46
C TRP A 611 22.86 -17.62 -24.40
N THR A 612 24.04 -18.12 -24.75
CA THR A 612 24.98 -18.70 -23.80
C THR A 612 26.08 -17.71 -23.45
N TYR A 613 26.81 -17.97 -22.37
CA TYR A 613 27.95 -17.14 -21.96
C TYR A 613 29.00 -16.95 -23.08
N ALA A 614 29.21 -17.99 -23.88
CA ALA A 614 30.17 -17.99 -24.99
C ALA A 614 29.75 -17.03 -26.11
N GLU A 615 28.44 -16.83 -26.30
CA GLU A 615 27.86 -15.98 -27.35
C GLU A 615 27.61 -14.54 -26.88
N ARG A 616 27.89 -14.22 -25.60
CA ARG A 616 27.55 -12.89 -25.03
C ARG A 616 28.11 -11.71 -25.84
N CYS A 617 29.28 -11.90 -26.47
CA CYS A 617 29.93 -10.87 -27.27
C CYS A 617 29.27 -10.63 -28.63
N ASP A 618 28.43 -11.57 -29.07
CA ASP A 618 27.66 -11.46 -30.30
C ASP A 618 26.31 -10.74 -30.06
N TYR A 619 25.99 -10.38 -28.81
CA TYR A 619 24.75 -9.66 -28.51
C TYR A 619 24.78 -8.25 -29.14
N PRO A 620 23.71 -7.82 -29.85
CA PRO A 620 23.68 -6.54 -30.53
C PRO A 620 24.02 -5.36 -29.61
N GLY A 621 25.01 -4.54 -30.01
CA GLY A 621 25.48 -3.39 -29.24
C GLY A 621 26.57 -3.70 -28.21
N MET A 622 27.00 -4.96 -28.07
CA MET A 622 28.16 -5.31 -27.25
C MET A 622 29.49 -4.89 -27.90
N THR A 623 30.42 -4.46 -27.06
CA THR A 623 31.84 -4.33 -27.40
C THR A 623 32.63 -5.14 -26.39
N CYS A 624 33.02 -6.36 -26.75
CA CYS A 624 33.93 -7.15 -25.93
C CYS A 624 35.37 -6.72 -26.20
N SER A 625 36.09 -6.35 -25.14
CA SER A 625 37.54 -6.19 -25.14
C SER A 625 38.25 -7.50 -24.84
#